data_AF-A0A6P8U1R1-F1
#
_entry.id   AF-A0A6P8U1R1-F1
#
_cell.length_a   1.000
_cell.length_b   1.000
_cell.length_c   1.000
_cell.angle_alpha   90.00
_cell.angle_beta   90.00
_cell.angle_gamma   90.00
#
_symmetry.space_group_name_H-M   'P 1'
#
loop_
_entity.id
_entity.type
_entity.pdbx_description
1 polymer ?
#
loop_
_entity_poly.entity_id
_entity_poly.type
_entity_poly.pdbx_seq_one_letter_code
_entity_poly.pdbx_strand_id
1 'polypeptide(L)'
;MFIGFAGRLKPQPANSIKASNYMLRHIYTTMKITLRDSSPVVLTHNQCSCVAGTVLCNHTVALLFRTAHYTELNMPVVPPVHSCTESEQQWHKPRTMGVKPGPINSMVFTKPVPNRMVQTGVRSGFYRGMVGPLPDPCLFRVTEAYSAFSIEDRPLVTTMNMRPDKPLVESAFGIVQEGSVLSYQMPALTSRYTTLHTDTPPTPHLPIEGYVILPCDLPLVCSEEEQLHMNSLSVDLEMSHKIEEATREQSSSSEWHLLRKPRVTASRLREICHVRGESSANSLAERILKGTRQTAEMRRGAEMEPTVAAEYSRLANVNYSPCGLVIHPSTPWLGASPDGVVFDPTEYPQFGLVEFKCPNVPNYVDCKYVQIECGSPKLKKSHAYYWQVQGQLLVSGMQWCDFVVWAQEDYLVQRI
;
A
#
# COMPACT_ATOMS: atom_id res chain seq x y z
N MET A 1 50.42 -3.26 -5.06
CA MET A 1 49.40 -2.66 -5.95
C MET A 1 50.04 -1.42 -6.57
N PHE A 2 50.79 -1.63 -7.63
CA PHE A 2 51.42 -0.59 -8.44
C PHE A 2 50.64 -0.53 -9.75
N ILE A 3 50.14 0.64 -10.14
CA ILE A 3 49.79 0.93 -11.53
C ILE A 3 50.47 2.27 -11.84
N GLY A 4 51.48 2.20 -12.71
CA GLY A 4 52.30 3.34 -13.11
C GLY A 4 51.58 4.21 -14.13
N PHE A 5 51.83 5.52 -14.06
CA PHE A 5 51.45 6.47 -15.11
C PHE A 5 52.69 6.90 -15.88
N ALA A 6 52.77 6.45 -17.13
CA ALA A 6 53.69 6.94 -18.13
C ALA A 6 52.99 8.02 -18.96
N GLY A 7 53.40 9.27 -18.80
CA GLY A 7 52.97 10.40 -19.63
C GLY A 7 53.99 11.53 -19.50
N ARG A 8 54.77 11.77 -20.55
CA ARG A 8 55.78 12.85 -20.59
C ARG A 8 55.08 14.21 -20.55
N LEU A 9 55.15 14.91 -19.43
CA LEU A 9 54.89 16.35 -19.37
C LEU A 9 56.15 17.10 -19.82
N LYS A 10 55.98 18.05 -20.76
CA LYS A 10 57.04 19.00 -21.17
C LYS A 10 57.35 19.96 -20.02
N PRO A 11 58.61 20.41 -19.88
CA PRO A 11 59.01 21.25 -18.74
C PRO A 11 58.46 22.67 -18.91
N GLN A 12 57.68 23.12 -17.92
CA GLN A 12 57.46 24.55 -17.64
C GLN A 12 57.75 24.81 -16.16
N PRO A 13 58.29 26.00 -15.82
CA PRO A 13 58.91 26.23 -14.51
C PRO A 13 57.87 26.32 -13.39
N ALA A 14 58.34 26.05 -12.17
CA ALA A 14 57.59 25.96 -10.93
C ALA A 14 56.44 26.97 -10.78
N ASN A 15 55.20 26.52 -11.01
CA ASN A 15 54.01 27.29 -10.72
C ASN A 15 53.45 26.89 -9.35
N SER A 16 53.54 27.79 -8.37
CA SER A 16 52.77 27.69 -7.14
C SER A 16 51.29 27.92 -7.47
N ILE A 17 50.44 26.90 -7.33
CA ILE A 17 48.99 27.06 -7.53
C ILE A 17 48.37 27.54 -6.22
N LYS A 18 47.95 28.81 -6.18
CA LYS A 18 47.02 29.33 -5.14
C LYS A 18 45.61 29.20 -5.69
N ALA A 19 44.81 28.32 -5.12
CA ALA A 19 43.39 28.18 -5.46
C ALA A 19 42.54 28.61 -4.25
N SER A 20 41.75 29.67 -4.39
CA SER A 20 40.73 30.09 -3.44
C SER A 20 39.36 29.97 -4.10
N ASN A 21 38.46 29.15 -3.55
CA ASN A 21 37.00 29.36 -3.52
C ASN A 21 36.28 28.12 -2.96
N TYR A 22 35.34 28.32 -2.02
CA TYR A 22 33.99 27.70 -1.98
C TYR A 22 33.12 28.45 -0.94
N MET A 23 31.87 28.75 -1.31
CA MET A 23 30.86 29.31 -0.40
C MET A 23 30.14 28.20 0.36
N LEU A 24 30.28 28.22 1.69
CA LEU A 24 29.26 27.91 2.70
C LEU A 24 29.85 28.29 4.07
N ARG A 25 29.31 29.35 4.69
CA ARG A 25 29.57 29.84 6.06
C ARG A 25 31.04 29.96 6.48
N HIS A 26 31.58 31.17 6.28
CA HIS A 26 32.80 31.77 6.85
C HIS A 26 33.69 30.94 7.78
N ILE A 27 34.45 30.01 7.20
CA ILE A 27 35.84 29.72 7.60
C ILE A 27 36.63 29.53 6.29
N TYR A 28 37.32 30.58 5.84
CA TYR A 28 38.19 30.48 4.66
C TYR A 28 39.34 29.53 4.96
N THR A 29 39.27 28.30 4.46
CA THR A 29 40.36 27.35 4.65
C THR A 29 41.43 27.61 3.60
N THR A 30 42.54 28.19 4.01
CA THR A 30 43.68 28.46 3.12
C THR A 30 44.53 27.21 3.02
N MET A 31 44.74 26.72 1.80
CA MET A 31 45.54 25.54 1.53
C MET A 31 46.73 25.89 0.64
N LYS A 32 47.88 25.31 0.94
CA LYS A 32 49.11 25.41 0.13
C LYS A 32 49.70 24.02 -0.02
N ILE A 33 49.85 23.58 -1.26
CA ILE A 33 50.51 22.31 -1.59
C ILE A 33 51.67 22.58 -2.54
N THR A 34 52.75 21.84 -2.37
CA THR A 34 53.90 21.87 -3.27
C THR A 34 54.14 20.46 -3.78
N LEU A 35 54.08 20.29 -5.09
CA LEU A 35 54.37 19.04 -5.78
C LEU A 35 55.74 19.15 -6.43
N ARG A 36 56.56 18.11 -6.30
CA ARG A 36 57.79 17.96 -7.07
C ARG A 36 57.45 17.20 -8.35
N ASP A 37 57.85 17.79 -9.47
CA ASP A 37 57.77 17.16 -10.79
C ASP A 37 58.77 15.97 -10.84
N SER A 38 58.25 14.78 -10.62
CA SER A 38 58.96 13.49 -10.65
C SER A 38 57.99 12.40 -11.08
N SER A 39 58.50 11.23 -11.48
CA SER A 39 57.66 10.05 -11.71
C SER A 39 58.02 8.97 -10.67
N PRO A 40 57.16 8.71 -9.65
CA PRO A 40 55.86 9.33 -9.41
C PRO A 40 55.96 10.77 -8.88
N VAL A 41 54.90 11.57 -9.05
CA VAL A 41 54.82 12.95 -8.52
C VAL A 41 54.81 12.89 -7.00
N VAL A 42 55.69 13.67 -6.36
CA VAL A 42 55.85 13.64 -4.90
C VAL A 42 55.31 14.92 -4.27
N LEU A 43 54.42 14.78 -3.29
CA LEU A 43 53.99 15.88 -2.42
C LEU A 43 55.12 16.21 -1.44
N THR A 44 55.74 17.38 -1.58
CA THR A 44 56.87 17.81 -0.73
C THR A 44 56.45 18.67 0.44
N HIS A 45 55.35 19.41 0.29
CA HIS A 45 54.83 20.26 1.35
C HIS A 45 53.31 20.35 1.26
N ASN A 46 52.65 20.27 2.41
CA ASN A 46 51.23 20.57 2.53
C ASN A 46 50.99 21.40 3.78
N GLN A 47 50.14 22.41 3.65
CA GLN A 47 49.68 23.24 4.73
C GLN A 47 48.21 23.57 4.50
N CYS A 48 47.40 23.41 5.53
CA CYS A 48 45.97 23.71 5.48
C CYS A 48 45.60 24.48 6.76
N SER A 49 44.77 25.50 6.67
CA SER A 49 44.36 26.26 7.87
C SER A 49 43.29 25.55 8.71
N CYS A 50 43.03 24.27 8.47
CA CYS A 50 42.14 23.45 9.31
C CYS A 50 42.85 22.96 10.58
N VAL A 51 42.09 22.36 11.50
CA VAL A 51 42.60 21.84 12.79
C VAL A 51 43.75 20.83 12.61
N ALA A 52 43.73 20.05 11.52
CA ALA A 52 44.78 19.08 11.19
C ALA A 52 45.98 19.69 10.43
N GLY A 53 46.12 21.02 10.43
CA GLY A 53 46.74 21.84 9.39
C GLY A 53 48.19 21.58 8.92
N THR A 54 48.94 20.73 9.60
CA THR A 54 50.31 20.31 9.24
C THR A 54 50.41 18.83 8.85
N VAL A 55 49.30 18.09 8.98
CA VAL A 55 49.16 16.68 8.60
C VAL A 55 48.25 16.60 7.36
N LEU A 56 48.36 15.51 6.59
CA LEU A 56 47.56 15.27 5.39
C LEU A 56 46.06 15.18 5.74
N CYS A 57 45.37 16.31 5.73
CA CYS A 57 43.96 16.39 6.05
C CYS A 57 43.07 15.99 4.86
N ASN A 58 41.82 15.64 5.14
CA ASN A 58 40.85 15.27 4.10
C ASN A 58 40.63 16.37 3.06
N HIS A 59 40.80 17.65 3.42
CA HIS A 59 40.73 18.76 2.46
C HIS A 59 41.88 18.73 1.44
N THR A 60 43.10 18.48 1.91
CA THR A 60 44.29 18.33 1.05
C THR A 60 44.13 17.13 0.12
N VAL A 61 43.64 16.00 0.66
CA VAL A 61 43.38 14.77 -0.10
C VAL A 61 42.32 15.02 -1.18
N ALA A 62 41.19 15.62 -0.82
CA ALA A 62 40.11 15.93 -1.75
C ALA A 62 40.57 16.85 -2.89
N LEU A 63 41.43 17.84 -2.59
CA LEU A 63 42.01 18.72 -3.61
C LEU A 63 42.92 17.94 -4.57
N LEU A 64 43.76 17.04 -4.06
CA LEU A 64 44.64 16.20 -4.90
C LEU A 64 43.83 15.27 -5.82
N PHE A 65 42.80 14.61 -5.30
CA PHE A 65 41.91 13.76 -6.11
C PHE A 65 41.18 14.56 -7.18
N ARG A 66 40.64 15.73 -6.83
CA ARG A 66 39.93 16.59 -7.79
C ARG A 66 40.85 17.11 -8.89
N THR A 67 42.09 17.46 -8.52
CA THR A 67 43.10 17.93 -9.49
C THR A 67 43.52 16.79 -10.43
N ALA A 68 43.77 15.59 -9.89
CA ALA A 68 44.09 14.42 -10.70
C ALA A 68 42.96 14.08 -11.69
N HIS A 69 41.72 14.10 -11.22
CA HIS A 69 40.54 13.86 -12.06
C HIS A 69 40.39 14.90 -13.18
N TYR A 70 40.66 16.19 -12.91
CA TYR A 70 40.63 17.21 -13.95
C TYR A 70 41.75 17.06 -14.98
N THR A 71 42.94 16.63 -14.53
CA THR A 71 44.05 16.30 -15.43
C THR A 71 43.73 15.10 -16.31
N GLU A 72 43.15 14.04 -15.76
CA GLU A 72 42.72 12.86 -16.54
C GLU A 72 41.67 13.22 -17.60
N LEU A 73 40.80 14.19 -17.30
CA LEU A 73 39.80 14.71 -18.23
C LEU A 73 40.35 15.77 -19.20
N ASN A 74 41.67 16.04 -19.22
CA ASN A 74 42.32 17.07 -20.04
C ASN A 74 41.67 18.46 -19.93
N MET A 75 41.14 18.81 -18.75
CA MET A 75 40.51 20.12 -18.56
C MET A 75 41.56 21.16 -18.16
N PRO A 76 41.81 22.21 -18.98
CA PRO A 76 42.83 23.21 -18.68
C PRO A 76 42.43 24.18 -17.57
N VAL A 77 41.13 24.27 -17.24
CA VAL A 77 40.56 25.21 -16.26
C VAL A 77 39.48 24.52 -15.43
N VAL A 78 39.37 24.86 -14.15
CA VAL A 78 38.30 24.38 -13.27
C VAL A 78 36.94 24.85 -13.78
N PRO A 79 35.96 23.97 -14.02
CA PRO A 79 34.65 24.37 -14.50
C PRO A 79 33.94 25.29 -13.49
N PRO A 80 33.20 26.31 -13.97
CA PRO A 80 32.44 27.18 -13.09
C PRO A 80 31.39 26.36 -12.32
N VAL A 81 31.23 26.69 -11.04
CA VAL A 81 30.19 26.08 -10.20
C VAL A 81 28.89 26.84 -10.49
N HIS A 82 28.04 26.27 -11.33
CA HIS A 82 26.70 26.82 -11.58
C HIS A 82 25.86 26.76 -10.29
N SER A 83 25.05 27.79 -10.07
CA SER A 83 24.12 27.80 -8.94
C SER A 83 23.02 26.75 -9.15
N CYS A 84 22.47 26.20 -8.07
CA CYS A 84 21.40 25.19 -8.15
C CYS A 84 20.09 25.72 -8.78
N THR A 85 20.02 27.02 -9.08
CA THR A 85 18.91 27.71 -9.75
C THR A 85 19.15 27.97 -11.24
N GLU A 86 20.37 27.76 -11.75
CA GLU A 86 20.72 27.92 -13.19
C GLU A 86 20.43 26.67 -14.04
N SER A 87 19.95 25.59 -13.42
CA SER A 87 19.61 24.33 -14.10
C SER A 87 18.18 23.90 -13.74
N GLU A 88 17.57 23.07 -14.58
CA GLU A 88 16.26 22.47 -14.28
C GLU A 88 16.26 21.86 -12.88
N GLN A 89 15.23 22.18 -12.10
CA GLN A 89 15.10 21.80 -10.71
C GLN A 89 15.17 20.27 -10.53
N GLN A 90 16.30 19.75 -10.04
CA GLN A 90 16.48 18.30 -9.82
C GLN A 90 16.18 17.85 -8.39
N TRP A 91 16.07 18.78 -7.44
CA TRP A 91 15.97 18.51 -5.99
C TRP A 91 14.59 17.99 -5.53
N HIS A 92 13.56 18.13 -6.38
CA HIS A 92 12.20 17.69 -6.10
C HIS A 92 11.77 16.46 -6.92
N LYS A 93 12.69 15.79 -7.64
CA LYS A 93 12.38 14.49 -8.27
C LYS A 93 12.46 13.41 -7.18
N PRO A 94 11.32 12.87 -6.70
CA PRO A 94 11.33 11.91 -5.60
C PRO A 94 12.03 10.62 -6.06
N ARG A 95 12.96 10.08 -5.25
CA ARG A 95 13.62 8.78 -5.54
C ARG A 95 12.66 7.59 -5.43
N THR A 96 11.50 7.81 -4.84
CA THR A 96 10.37 6.89 -4.70
C THR A 96 9.10 7.71 -4.95
N MET A 97 8.09 7.14 -5.63
CA MET A 97 6.78 7.78 -5.75
C MET A 97 6.15 7.96 -4.35
N GLY A 98 6.46 9.08 -3.68
CA GLY A 98 6.07 9.33 -2.30
C GLY A 98 4.57 9.59 -2.14
N VAL A 99 3.92 10.08 -3.19
CA VAL A 99 2.47 10.23 -3.28
C VAL A 99 2.02 9.40 -4.47
N LYS A 100 1.26 8.34 -4.21
CA LYS A 100 0.58 7.63 -5.29
C LYS A 100 -0.48 8.57 -5.88
N PRO A 101 -0.53 8.78 -7.20
CA PRO A 101 -1.65 9.47 -7.80
C PRO A 101 -2.94 8.73 -7.43
N GLY A 102 -3.94 9.48 -6.99
CA GLY A 102 -5.21 8.94 -6.53
C GLY A 102 -6.27 10.06 -6.44
N PRO A 103 -7.55 9.71 -6.28
CA PRO A 103 -8.62 10.70 -6.15
C PRO A 103 -8.37 11.66 -4.99
N ILE A 104 -8.52 12.97 -5.20
CA ILE A 104 -8.26 13.99 -4.16
C ILE A 104 -9.13 13.78 -2.92
N ASN A 105 -10.33 13.22 -3.08
CA ASN A 105 -11.25 12.90 -1.99
C ASN A 105 -10.80 11.70 -1.15
N SER A 106 -9.95 10.83 -1.69
CA SER A 106 -9.34 9.72 -0.94
C SER A 106 -8.03 10.11 -0.24
N MET A 107 -7.48 11.29 -0.55
CA MET A 107 -6.23 11.76 0.03
C MET A 107 -6.47 12.35 1.42
N VAL A 108 -5.64 11.92 2.37
CA VAL A 108 -5.58 12.49 3.72
C VAL A 108 -4.30 13.31 3.82
N PHE A 109 -4.45 14.64 3.82
CA PHE A 109 -3.32 15.54 3.95
C PHE A 109 -2.93 15.65 5.43
N THR A 110 -1.71 15.23 5.75
CA THR A 110 -1.18 15.26 7.12
C THR A 110 0.00 16.21 7.20
N LYS A 111 0.15 16.90 8.34
CA LYS A 111 1.37 17.66 8.62
C LYS A 111 2.50 16.65 8.86
N PRO A 112 3.66 16.77 8.20
CA PRO A 112 4.78 15.86 8.44
C PRO A 112 5.33 16.11 9.86
N VAL A 113 4.99 15.23 10.80
CA VAL A 113 5.54 15.22 12.16
C VAL A 113 6.30 13.91 12.36
N PRO A 114 7.58 13.93 12.75
CA PRO A 114 8.33 12.72 13.04
C PRO A 114 7.63 11.88 14.12
N ASN A 115 7.55 10.56 13.94
CA ASN A 115 7.04 9.56 14.91
C ASN A 115 5.54 9.58 15.27
N ARG A 116 4.64 10.16 14.45
CA ARG A 116 3.19 10.04 14.69
C ARG A 116 2.60 8.80 14.00
N MET A 117 2.05 7.86 14.78
CA MET A 117 1.40 6.63 14.28
C MET A 117 -0.10 6.80 13.91
N VAL A 118 -0.72 7.93 14.27
CA VAL A 118 -2.16 8.16 14.07
C VAL A 118 -2.38 9.12 12.90
N GLN A 119 -3.10 8.65 11.86
CA GLN A 119 -3.53 9.48 10.74
C GLN A 119 -4.73 10.35 11.13
N THR A 120 -4.46 11.48 11.81
CA THR A 120 -5.39 12.61 11.84
C THR A 120 -4.94 13.61 10.78
N GLY A 121 -5.77 13.83 9.76
CA GLY A 121 -5.44 14.70 8.63
C GLY A 121 -6.66 15.38 8.04
N VAL A 122 -6.41 16.37 7.20
CA VAL A 122 -7.45 17.13 6.50
C VAL A 122 -7.83 16.36 5.24
N ARG A 123 -9.13 16.13 5.06
CA ARG A 123 -9.70 15.53 3.85
C ARG A 123 -10.27 16.63 2.96
N SER A 124 -10.38 16.34 1.67
CA SER A 124 -11.09 17.21 0.73
C SER A 124 -12.55 17.40 1.19
N GLY A 125 -12.98 18.65 1.28
CA GLY A 125 -14.38 19.00 1.57
C GLY A 125 -15.28 18.96 0.34
N PHE A 126 -14.84 18.44 -0.80
CA PHE A 126 -15.65 18.40 -2.03
C PHE A 126 -16.87 17.50 -1.83
N TYR A 127 -18.06 18.09 -1.92
CA TYR A 127 -19.35 17.39 -1.82
C TYR A 127 -20.22 17.70 -3.04
N ARG A 128 -21.23 16.86 -3.29
CA ARG A 128 -22.23 17.14 -4.32
C ARG A 128 -23.16 18.26 -3.82
N GLY A 129 -22.92 19.48 -4.29
CA GLY A 129 -23.75 20.63 -3.92
C GLY A 129 -25.11 20.73 -4.63
N MET A 130 -25.38 19.87 -5.61
CA MET A 130 -26.63 19.87 -6.37
C MET A 130 -27.47 18.61 -6.11
N VAL A 131 -28.73 18.83 -5.75
CA VAL A 131 -29.76 17.78 -5.63
C VAL A 131 -30.41 17.60 -7.00
N GLY A 132 -30.48 16.35 -7.48
CA GLY A 132 -31.02 16.02 -8.80
C GLY A 132 -29.95 15.72 -9.85
N PRO A 133 -30.36 15.40 -11.10
CA PRO A 133 -29.44 15.05 -12.19
C PRO A 133 -28.46 16.18 -12.48
N LEU A 134 -27.24 15.85 -12.89
CA LEU A 134 -26.28 16.85 -13.33
C LEU A 134 -26.82 17.54 -14.61
N PRO A 135 -26.60 18.85 -14.78
CA PRO A 135 -26.95 19.55 -16.00
C PRO A 135 -26.27 18.89 -17.20
N ASP A 136 -26.98 18.84 -18.32
CA ASP A 136 -26.41 18.36 -19.57
C ASP A 136 -25.11 19.15 -19.87
N PRO A 137 -23.96 18.47 -20.02
CA PRO A 137 -22.70 19.10 -20.40
C PRO A 137 -22.81 20.02 -21.62
N CYS A 138 -23.76 19.75 -22.53
CA CYS A 138 -24.05 20.56 -23.71
C CYS A 138 -24.55 21.97 -23.39
N LEU A 139 -25.09 22.21 -22.20
CA LEU A 139 -25.60 23.53 -21.79
C LEU A 139 -24.49 24.56 -21.58
N PHE A 140 -23.26 24.13 -21.28
CA PHE A 140 -22.19 25.05 -20.92
C PHE A 140 -21.55 25.74 -22.13
N ARG A 141 -21.69 25.17 -23.36
CA ARG A 141 -21.18 25.68 -24.66
C ARG A 141 -19.85 26.45 -24.57
N VAL A 142 -18.92 25.96 -23.75
CA VAL A 142 -17.72 26.70 -23.33
C VAL A 142 -16.84 27.08 -24.52
N THR A 143 -16.63 26.15 -25.44
CA THR A 143 -15.80 26.38 -26.64
C THR A 143 -16.34 27.51 -27.51
N GLU A 144 -17.66 27.61 -27.63
CA GLU A 144 -18.32 28.63 -28.44
C GLU A 144 -18.32 29.98 -27.73
N ALA A 145 -18.61 30.00 -26.42
CA ALA A 145 -18.61 31.19 -25.60
C ALA A 145 -17.24 31.90 -25.58
N TYR A 146 -16.14 31.15 -25.67
CA TYR A 146 -14.77 31.67 -25.69
C TYR A 146 -14.10 31.62 -27.07
N SER A 147 -14.87 31.40 -28.14
CA SER A 147 -14.35 31.28 -29.52
C SER A 147 -13.58 32.52 -29.99
N ALA A 148 -14.00 33.71 -29.57
CA ALA A 148 -13.39 34.99 -29.94
C ALA A 148 -12.09 35.31 -29.17
N PHE A 149 -11.78 34.58 -28.09
CA PHE A 149 -10.58 34.82 -27.29
C PHE A 149 -9.38 34.12 -27.92
N SER A 150 -8.20 34.75 -27.77
CA SER A 150 -6.91 34.15 -28.13
C SER A 150 -6.66 32.90 -27.25
N ILE A 151 -5.82 31.97 -27.73
CA ILE A 151 -5.54 30.73 -26.98
C ILE A 151 -4.94 31.02 -25.60
N GLU A 152 -4.14 32.08 -25.49
CA GLU A 152 -3.43 32.49 -24.27
C GLU A 152 -4.38 33.10 -23.23
N ASP A 153 -5.47 33.73 -23.69
CA ASP A 153 -6.46 34.40 -22.84
C ASP A 153 -7.65 33.51 -22.46
N ARG A 154 -7.72 32.29 -23.01
CA ARG A 154 -8.82 31.37 -22.74
C ARG A 154 -8.69 30.77 -21.34
N PRO A 155 -9.78 30.71 -20.56
CA PRO A 155 -9.75 30.10 -19.23
C PRO A 155 -9.49 28.59 -19.35
N LEU A 156 -8.89 28.01 -18.30
CA LEU A 156 -8.48 26.60 -18.26
C LEU A 156 -9.62 25.62 -18.61
N VAL A 157 -10.87 25.98 -18.30
CA VAL A 157 -12.07 25.19 -18.63
C VAL A 157 -12.18 24.88 -20.13
N THR A 158 -11.62 25.71 -21.02
CA THR A 158 -11.59 25.46 -22.47
C THR A 158 -10.67 24.30 -22.86
N THR A 159 -9.72 23.90 -22.01
CA THR A 159 -8.82 22.76 -22.26
C THR A 159 -9.47 21.42 -21.92
N MET A 160 -10.57 21.44 -21.15
CA MET A 160 -11.30 20.23 -20.73
C MET A 160 -12.07 19.55 -21.89
N ASN A 161 -12.07 20.15 -23.09
CA ASN A 161 -12.63 19.61 -24.32
C ASN A 161 -14.05 19.02 -24.15
N MET A 162 -14.93 19.76 -23.49
CA MET A 162 -16.34 19.38 -23.30
C MET A 162 -17.13 19.61 -24.60
N ARG A 163 -17.79 18.56 -25.08
CA ARG A 163 -18.51 18.48 -26.37
C ARG A 163 -19.67 17.47 -26.36
N PRO A 164 -20.74 17.66 -27.15
CA PRO A 164 -21.87 16.73 -27.20
C PRO A 164 -21.55 15.33 -27.74
N ASP A 165 -20.50 15.20 -28.55
CA ASP A 165 -20.12 13.98 -29.29
C ASP A 165 -19.24 13.01 -28.48
N LYS A 166 -18.78 13.40 -27.29
CA LYS A 166 -17.99 12.49 -26.46
C LYS A 166 -18.88 11.51 -25.68
N PRO A 167 -18.40 10.28 -25.46
CA PRO A 167 -19.11 9.33 -24.62
C PRO A 167 -19.19 9.81 -23.17
N LEU A 168 -20.19 9.28 -22.47
CA LEU A 168 -20.36 9.47 -21.04
C LEU A 168 -19.74 8.27 -20.29
N VAL A 169 -19.17 8.55 -19.13
CA VAL A 169 -18.54 7.57 -18.23
C VAL A 169 -19.08 7.71 -16.81
N GLU A 170 -19.07 6.62 -16.05
CA GLU A 170 -19.49 6.65 -14.65
C GLU A 170 -18.47 7.39 -13.76
N SER A 171 -18.98 8.20 -12.82
CA SER A 171 -18.22 8.90 -11.79
C SER A 171 -18.91 8.75 -10.44
N ALA A 172 -18.22 9.11 -9.34
CA ALA A 172 -18.82 9.12 -8.00
C ALA A 172 -20.05 10.05 -7.86
N PHE A 173 -20.30 10.94 -8.82
CA PHE A 173 -21.46 11.83 -8.86
C PHE A 173 -22.48 11.51 -9.95
N GLY A 174 -22.35 10.33 -10.58
CA GLY A 174 -23.21 9.87 -11.67
C GLY A 174 -22.51 9.93 -13.02
N ILE A 175 -23.30 9.88 -14.09
CA ILE A 175 -22.81 9.88 -15.47
C ILE A 175 -22.26 11.26 -15.83
N VAL A 176 -21.00 11.31 -16.27
CA VAL A 176 -20.30 12.55 -16.67
C VAL A 176 -19.55 12.35 -17.98
N GLN A 177 -19.15 13.44 -18.63
CA GLN A 177 -18.43 13.37 -19.90
C GLN A 177 -17.01 12.83 -19.74
N GLU A 178 -16.59 11.94 -20.65
CA GLU A 178 -15.23 11.40 -20.70
C GLU A 178 -14.16 12.51 -20.87
N GLY A 179 -13.14 12.48 -20.01
CA GLY A 179 -12.07 13.47 -19.98
C GLY A 179 -12.41 14.75 -19.20
N SER A 180 -13.61 14.85 -18.61
CA SER A 180 -13.92 15.91 -17.65
C SER A 180 -13.12 15.76 -16.35
N VAL A 181 -12.93 16.86 -15.61
CA VAL A 181 -12.29 16.82 -14.28
C VAL A 181 -13.00 15.84 -13.35
N LEU A 182 -14.34 15.74 -13.41
CA LEU A 182 -15.10 14.77 -12.63
C LEU A 182 -14.79 13.32 -13.03
N SER A 183 -14.71 13.01 -14.32
CA SER A 183 -14.35 11.66 -14.77
C SER A 183 -12.95 11.22 -14.30
N TYR A 184 -12.00 12.15 -14.19
CA TYR A 184 -10.62 11.86 -13.76
C TYR A 184 -10.43 11.90 -12.24
N GLN A 185 -10.94 12.93 -11.56
CA GLN A 185 -10.72 13.14 -10.13
C GLN A 185 -11.74 12.41 -9.25
N MET A 186 -12.91 12.08 -9.81
CA MET A 186 -14.01 11.42 -9.14
C MET A 186 -14.40 10.15 -9.89
N PRO A 187 -13.47 9.20 -10.12
CA PRO A 187 -13.82 7.94 -10.76
C PRO A 187 -14.99 7.31 -10.01
N ALA A 188 -15.87 6.59 -10.73
CA ALA A 188 -16.90 5.79 -10.07
C ALA A 188 -16.24 5.04 -8.93
N LEU A 189 -16.71 5.25 -7.71
CA LEU A 189 -16.34 4.37 -6.61
C LEU A 189 -16.74 3.00 -7.12
N THR A 190 -15.77 2.14 -7.44
CA THR A 190 -16.05 0.74 -7.72
C THR A 190 -16.83 0.29 -6.51
N SER A 191 -18.14 0.14 -6.67
CA SER A 191 -18.99 -0.24 -5.57
C SER A 191 -18.40 -1.55 -5.09
N ARG A 192 -17.92 -1.56 -3.84
CA ARG A 192 -17.45 -2.81 -3.21
C ARG A 192 -18.62 -3.79 -3.01
N TYR A 193 -19.82 -3.38 -3.37
CA TYR A 193 -21.03 -4.20 -3.40
C TYR A 193 -21.37 -4.51 -4.85
N THR A 194 -21.71 -5.76 -5.11
CA THR A 194 -22.31 -6.20 -6.38
C THR A 194 -23.73 -6.64 -6.11
N THR A 195 -24.72 -5.99 -6.73
CA THR A 195 -26.15 -6.31 -6.57
C THR A 195 -26.74 -6.66 -7.92
N LEU A 196 -26.94 -7.95 -8.15
CA LEU A 196 -27.61 -8.51 -9.32
C LEU A 196 -29.10 -8.78 -9.04
N HIS A 197 -29.41 -9.24 -7.83
CA HIS A 197 -30.77 -9.52 -7.36
C HIS A 197 -31.25 -8.36 -6.48
N THR A 198 -32.21 -7.58 -6.96
CA THR A 198 -32.74 -6.39 -6.25
C THR A 198 -33.72 -6.74 -5.13
N ASP A 199 -34.38 -7.90 -5.23
CA ASP A 199 -35.40 -8.34 -4.28
C ASP A 199 -34.80 -9.13 -3.10
N THR A 200 -33.49 -9.00 -2.88
CA THR A 200 -32.78 -9.68 -1.78
C THR A 200 -33.22 -9.13 -0.41
N PRO A 201 -33.35 -9.98 0.62
CA PRO A 201 -33.37 -9.52 2.00
C PRO A 201 -32.09 -8.71 2.33
N PRO A 202 -32.12 -7.86 3.37
CA PRO A 202 -30.92 -7.17 3.85
C PRO A 202 -29.82 -8.16 4.22
N THR A 203 -28.57 -7.83 3.92
CA THR A 203 -27.41 -8.62 4.34
C THR A 203 -27.44 -8.78 5.86
N PRO A 204 -27.34 -10.01 6.39
CA PRO A 204 -27.41 -10.24 7.84
C PRO A 204 -26.20 -9.61 8.54
N HIS A 205 -26.42 -9.12 9.76
CA HIS A 205 -25.32 -8.69 10.62
C HIS A 205 -24.50 -9.90 11.09
N LEU A 206 -23.19 -9.71 11.24
CA LEU A 206 -22.26 -10.74 11.68
C LEU A 206 -21.62 -10.38 13.02
N PRO A 207 -21.55 -11.31 13.99
CA PRO A 207 -22.00 -12.70 13.90
C PRO A 207 -23.54 -12.84 13.89
N ILE A 208 -24.02 -13.98 13.39
CA ILE A 208 -25.45 -14.31 13.28
C ILE A 208 -26.10 -14.28 14.68
N GLU A 209 -27.20 -13.55 14.80
CA GLU A 209 -27.97 -13.47 16.04
C GLU A 209 -28.53 -14.85 16.44
N GLY A 210 -28.42 -15.18 17.72
CA GLY A 210 -28.86 -16.48 18.25
C GLY A 210 -27.90 -17.65 18.00
N TYR A 211 -26.85 -17.47 17.19
CA TYR A 211 -25.76 -18.42 17.13
C TYR A 211 -24.92 -18.32 18.42
N VAL A 212 -24.64 -19.45 19.04
CA VAL A 212 -23.84 -19.52 20.27
C VAL A 212 -22.74 -20.54 20.08
N ILE A 213 -21.50 -20.10 20.23
CA ILE A 213 -20.35 -21.01 20.32
C ILE A 213 -20.37 -21.62 21.72
N LEU A 214 -20.57 -22.93 21.79
CA LEU A 214 -20.61 -23.64 23.06
C LEU A 214 -19.27 -23.45 23.81
N PRO A 215 -19.32 -23.18 25.13
CA PRO A 215 -18.11 -23.10 25.93
C PRO A 215 -17.38 -24.45 25.89
N CYS A 216 -16.05 -24.40 25.86
CA CYS A 216 -15.25 -25.60 25.96
C CYS A 216 -15.12 -25.98 27.44
N ASP A 217 -15.39 -27.24 27.79
CA ASP A 217 -15.27 -27.79 29.17
C ASP A 217 -13.82 -27.91 29.67
N LEU A 218 -12.88 -27.11 29.14
CA LEU A 218 -11.50 -27.10 29.57
C LEU A 218 -11.36 -26.24 30.84
N PRO A 219 -10.86 -26.80 31.96
CA PRO A 219 -10.56 -26.03 33.16
C PRO A 219 -9.24 -25.26 32.95
N LEU A 220 -9.27 -24.21 32.13
CA LEU A 220 -8.20 -23.23 32.12
C LEU A 220 -8.38 -22.33 33.34
N VAL A 221 -7.51 -22.48 34.34
CA VAL A 221 -7.47 -21.58 35.49
C VAL A 221 -6.56 -20.41 35.11
N CYS A 222 -7.17 -19.30 34.70
CA CYS A 222 -6.46 -18.05 34.47
C CYS A 222 -6.02 -17.42 35.80
N SER A 223 -4.83 -16.82 35.81
CA SER A 223 -4.44 -15.85 36.84
C SER A 223 -5.35 -14.61 36.80
N GLU A 224 -5.32 -13.79 37.86
CA GLU A 224 -6.10 -12.56 37.93
C GLU A 224 -5.79 -11.60 36.77
N GLU A 225 -4.51 -11.45 36.40
CA GLU A 225 -4.08 -10.62 35.28
C GLU A 225 -4.61 -11.13 33.94
N GLU A 226 -4.55 -12.44 33.70
CA GLU A 226 -5.10 -13.07 32.49
C GLU A 226 -6.62 -12.91 32.43
N GLN A 227 -7.33 -13.06 33.56
CA GLN A 227 -8.77 -12.86 33.61
C GLN A 227 -9.16 -11.41 33.29
N LEU A 228 -8.44 -10.43 33.83
CA LEU A 228 -8.64 -9.02 33.51
C LEU A 228 -8.38 -8.74 32.02
N HIS A 229 -7.34 -9.35 31.44
CA HIS A 229 -7.09 -9.25 30.01
C HIS A 229 -8.24 -9.83 29.18
N MET A 230 -8.73 -11.03 29.51
CA MET A 230 -9.86 -11.65 28.81
C MET A 230 -11.14 -10.81 28.92
N ASN A 231 -11.40 -10.24 30.10
CA ASN A 231 -12.51 -9.31 30.31
C ASN A 231 -12.37 -8.05 29.43
N SER A 232 -11.14 -7.53 29.24
CA SER A 232 -10.89 -6.36 28.38
C SER A 232 -11.18 -6.59 26.89
N LEU A 233 -11.22 -7.85 26.44
CA LEU A 233 -11.54 -8.21 25.06
C LEU A 233 -13.04 -8.41 24.83
N SER A 234 -13.83 -8.50 25.91
CA SER A 234 -15.25 -8.81 25.87
C SER A 234 -16.00 -7.78 25.03
N VAL A 235 -16.94 -8.28 24.23
CA VAL A 235 -17.83 -7.50 23.38
C VAL A 235 -19.24 -8.07 23.52
N ASP A 236 -20.24 -7.19 23.48
CA ASP A 236 -21.62 -7.60 23.29
C ASP A 236 -21.94 -7.74 21.79
N LEU A 237 -23.12 -8.27 21.46
CA LEU A 237 -23.53 -8.53 20.09
C LEU A 237 -23.61 -7.24 19.26
N GLU A 238 -24.14 -6.16 19.85
CA GLU A 238 -24.27 -4.86 19.18
C GLU A 238 -22.90 -4.26 18.85
N MET A 239 -21.95 -4.36 19.76
CA MET A 239 -20.57 -3.94 19.56
C MET A 239 -19.87 -4.79 18.50
N SER A 240 -20.10 -6.11 18.49
CA SER A 240 -19.61 -6.98 17.41
C SER A 240 -20.11 -6.54 16.03
N HIS A 241 -21.39 -6.21 15.90
CA HIS A 241 -21.98 -5.72 14.64
C HIS A 241 -21.37 -4.39 14.21
N LYS A 242 -21.19 -3.45 15.14
CA LYS A 242 -20.55 -2.14 14.86
C LYS A 242 -19.09 -2.30 14.46
N ILE A 243 -18.36 -3.22 15.10
CA ILE A 243 -16.97 -3.51 14.76
C ILE A 243 -16.87 -4.05 13.33
N GLU A 244 -17.73 -5.02 12.96
CA GLU A 244 -17.75 -5.55 11.59
C GLU A 244 -17.98 -4.42 10.60
N GLU A 245 -19.04 -3.63 10.79
CA GLU A 245 -19.41 -2.55 9.87
C GLU A 245 -18.30 -1.49 9.73
N ALA A 246 -17.73 -1.03 10.85
CA ALA A 246 -16.66 -0.03 10.87
C ALA A 246 -15.35 -0.53 10.24
N THR A 247 -15.18 -1.84 10.11
CA THR A 247 -13.93 -2.45 9.66
C THR A 247 -14.04 -3.19 8.32
N ARG A 248 -15.12 -2.97 7.54
CA ARG A 248 -15.30 -3.51 6.18
C ARG A 248 -14.20 -3.12 5.18
N GLU A 249 -13.43 -2.08 5.46
CA GLU A 249 -12.25 -1.71 4.66
C GLU A 249 -11.01 -2.55 4.96
N GLN A 250 -11.11 -3.46 5.93
CA GLN A 250 -10.11 -4.41 6.37
C GLN A 250 -8.70 -3.81 6.48
N SER A 251 -7.77 -4.25 5.62
CA SER A 251 -6.37 -3.85 5.68
C SER A 251 -6.12 -2.34 5.52
N SER A 252 -7.09 -1.61 4.96
CA SER A 252 -7.07 -0.15 4.85
C SER A 252 -7.56 0.56 6.12
N SER A 253 -8.24 -0.15 7.02
CA SER A 253 -8.72 0.37 8.31
C SER A 253 -7.67 0.18 9.40
N SER A 254 -7.24 1.28 10.03
CA SER A 254 -6.35 1.22 11.20
C SER A 254 -6.99 0.53 12.40
N GLU A 255 -8.31 0.68 12.55
CA GLU A 255 -9.10 0.07 13.63
C GLU A 255 -9.14 -1.44 13.49
N TRP A 256 -9.27 -1.95 12.27
CA TRP A 256 -9.19 -3.38 11.97
C TRP A 256 -7.85 -3.99 12.44
N HIS A 257 -6.73 -3.31 12.22
CA HIS A 257 -5.42 -3.77 12.70
C HIS A 257 -5.33 -3.76 14.23
N LEU A 258 -5.86 -2.72 14.87
CA LEU A 258 -5.85 -2.58 16.33
C LEU A 258 -6.66 -3.68 17.00
N LEU A 259 -7.88 -3.94 16.51
CA LEU A 259 -8.79 -4.94 17.06
C LEU A 259 -8.35 -6.37 16.79
N ARG A 260 -7.63 -6.62 15.68
CA ARG A 260 -7.05 -7.95 15.38
C ARG A 260 -5.83 -8.27 16.22
N LYS A 261 -5.04 -7.27 16.61
CA LYS A 261 -3.76 -7.49 17.30
C LYS A 261 -3.86 -8.34 18.57
N PRO A 262 -4.83 -8.14 19.49
CA PRO A 262 -4.94 -8.97 20.69
C PRO A 262 -5.69 -10.29 20.47
N ARG A 263 -6.07 -10.63 19.23
CA ARG A 263 -6.95 -11.77 18.93
C ARG A 263 -6.24 -12.83 18.10
N VAL A 264 -6.62 -14.07 18.35
CA VAL A 264 -6.33 -15.19 17.45
C VAL A 264 -7.22 -15.03 16.21
N THR A 265 -6.61 -15.01 15.03
CA THR A 265 -7.35 -14.85 13.76
C THR A 265 -7.50 -16.16 13.01
N ALA A 266 -8.61 -16.31 12.27
CA ALA A 266 -8.95 -17.51 11.51
C ALA A 266 -7.79 -18.06 10.64
N SER A 267 -7.00 -17.17 10.02
CA SER A 267 -5.85 -17.55 9.17
C SER A 267 -4.71 -18.26 9.91
N ARG A 268 -4.71 -18.25 11.26
CA ARG A 268 -3.73 -18.92 12.12
C ARG A 268 -4.26 -20.22 12.73
N LEU A 269 -5.54 -20.57 12.54
CA LEU A 269 -6.15 -21.72 13.23
C LEU A 269 -5.46 -23.05 12.92
N ARG A 270 -4.99 -23.27 11.70
CA ARG A 270 -4.22 -24.48 11.40
C ARG A 270 -3.00 -24.60 12.30
N GLU A 271 -2.24 -23.53 12.49
CA GLU A 271 -1.04 -23.57 13.34
C GLU A 271 -1.43 -23.84 14.80
N ILE A 272 -2.49 -23.18 15.28
CA ILE A 272 -2.97 -23.28 16.66
C ILE A 272 -3.45 -24.70 16.99
N CYS A 273 -4.24 -25.31 16.11
CA CYS A 273 -4.74 -26.67 16.31
C CYS A 273 -3.64 -27.75 16.18
N HIS A 274 -2.42 -27.38 15.76
CA HIS A 274 -1.28 -28.30 15.64
C HIS A 274 -0.12 -27.95 16.59
N VAL A 275 -0.32 -27.03 17.52
CA VAL A 275 0.65 -26.72 18.60
C VAL A 275 0.94 -27.98 19.40
N ARG A 276 2.21 -28.19 19.78
CA ARG A 276 2.68 -29.35 20.55
C ARG A 276 3.44 -28.87 21.78
N GLY A 277 2.73 -28.76 22.90
CA GLY A 277 3.29 -28.31 24.16
C GLY A 277 3.58 -26.81 24.24
N GLU A 278 3.92 -26.36 25.44
CA GLU A 278 3.96 -24.96 25.84
C GLU A 278 4.97 -24.11 25.07
N SER A 279 6.19 -24.62 24.84
CA SER A 279 7.22 -23.88 24.10
C SER A 279 6.78 -23.50 22.68
N SER A 280 6.12 -24.42 21.97
CA SER A 280 5.61 -24.15 20.62
C SER A 280 4.40 -23.20 20.65
N ALA A 281 3.59 -23.25 21.72
CA ALA A 281 2.49 -22.31 21.95
C ALA A 281 3.02 -20.88 22.13
N ASN A 282 4.03 -20.72 23.00
CA ASN A 282 4.65 -19.42 23.27
C ASN A 282 5.29 -18.82 22.01
N SER A 283 6.03 -19.62 21.23
CA SER A 283 6.61 -19.17 19.97
C SER A 283 5.55 -18.74 18.95
N LEU A 284 4.42 -19.46 18.88
CA LEU A 284 3.32 -19.07 18.01
C LEU A 284 2.63 -17.78 18.50
N ALA A 285 2.42 -17.64 19.81
CA ALA A 285 1.84 -16.45 20.42
C ALA A 285 2.70 -15.20 20.13
N GLU A 286 4.02 -15.28 20.33
CA GLU A 286 4.95 -14.19 20.00
C GLU A 286 4.85 -13.77 18.52
N ARG A 287 4.75 -14.75 17.61
CA ARG A 287 4.58 -14.48 16.17
C ARG A 287 3.25 -13.82 15.86
N ILE A 288 2.17 -14.22 16.51
CA ILE A 288 0.84 -13.60 16.34
C ILE A 288 0.89 -12.15 16.82
N LEU A 289 1.44 -11.90 18.02
CA LEU A 289 1.55 -10.57 18.62
C LEU A 289 2.44 -9.61 17.81
N LYS A 290 3.52 -10.13 17.20
CA LYS A 290 4.39 -9.36 16.31
C LYS A 290 3.68 -8.93 15.02
N GLY A 291 2.63 -9.64 14.62
CA GLY A 291 1.88 -9.40 13.40
C GLY A 291 2.55 -9.95 12.14
N THR A 292 1.79 -9.96 11.05
CA THR A 292 2.24 -10.48 9.74
C THR A 292 2.66 -9.33 8.85
N ARG A 293 3.88 -9.39 8.29
CA ARG A 293 4.32 -8.41 7.30
C ARG A 293 3.59 -8.66 5.98
N GLN A 294 3.05 -7.59 5.39
CA GLN A 294 2.43 -7.67 4.06
C GLN A 294 3.48 -8.08 3.02
N THR A 295 3.21 -9.16 2.29
CA THR A 295 4.04 -9.62 1.16
C THR A 295 3.55 -9.01 -0.16
N ALA A 296 4.36 -9.11 -1.22
CA ALA A 296 3.96 -8.68 -2.56
C ALA A 296 2.69 -9.42 -3.05
N GLU A 297 2.62 -10.74 -2.80
CA GLU A 297 1.45 -11.56 -3.14
C GLU A 297 0.20 -11.13 -2.37
N MET A 298 0.33 -10.82 -1.07
CA MET A 298 -0.80 -10.32 -0.27
C MET A 298 -1.30 -8.97 -0.80
N ARG A 299 -0.39 -8.08 -1.21
CA ARG A 299 -0.77 -6.79 -1.78
C ARG A 299 -1.47 -6.96 -3.13
N ARG A 300 -0.92 -7.82 -4.01
CA ARG A 300 -1.53 -8.15 -5.29
C ARG A 300 -2.93 -8.75 -5.10
N GLY A 301 -3.10 -9.67 -4.16
CA GLY A 301 -4.40 -10.23 -3.81
C GLY A 301 -5.42 -9.14 -3.44
N ALA A 302 -5.06 -8.28 -2.48
CA ALA A 302 -5.91 -7.18 -2.04
C ALA A 302 -6.24 -6.17 -3.15
N GLU A 303 -5.33 -5.93 -4.10
CA GLU A 303 -5.58 -5.03 -5.24
C GLU A 303 -6.51 -5.66 -6.28
N MET A 304 -6.54 -6.99 -6.40
CA MET A 304 -7.39 -7.71 -7.37
C MET A 304 -8.76 -8.10 -6.81
N GLU A 305 -8.91 -8.19 -5.48
CA GLU A 305 -10.16 -8.59 -4.80
C GLU A 305 -11.42 -7.90 -5.34
N PRO A 306 -11.47 -6.56 -5.55
CA PRO A 306 -12.68 -5.92 -6.08
C PRO A 306 -13.08 -6.41 -7.48
N THR A 307 -12.09 -6.59 -8.37
CA THR A 307 -12.33 -7.08 -9.73
C THR A 307 -12.77 -8.55 -9.71
N VAL A 308 -12.11 -9.37 -8.88
CA VAL A 308 -12.46 -10.79 -8.73
C VAL A 308 -13.85 -10.95 -8.14
N ALA A 309 -14.22 -10.14 -7.14
CA ALA A 309 -15.56 -10.18 -6.56
C ALA A 309 -16.66 -9.82 -7.57
N ALA A 310 -16.42 -8.82 -8.44
CA ALA A 310 -17.36 -8.45 -9.50
C ALA A 310 -17.55 -9.56 -10.54
N GLU A 311 -16.46 -10.14 -11.04
CA GLU A 311 -16.51 -11.25 -12.01
C GLU A 311 -17.12 -12.51 -11.41
N TYR A 312 -16.73 -12.87 -10.18
CA TYR A 312 -17.31 -13.96 -9.42
C TYR A 312 -18.83 -13.80 -9.28
N SER A 313 -19.28 -12.61 -8.85
CA SER A 313 -20.71 -12.33 -8.66
C SER A 313 -21.50 -12.53 -9.96
N ARG A 314 -20.96 -12.04 -11.08
CA ARG A 314 -21.56 -12.20 -12.40
C ARG A 314 -21.62 -13.66 -12.86
N LEU A 315 -20.54 -14.43 -12.65
CA LEU A 315 -20.44 -15.82 -13.09
C LEU A 315 -21.30 -16.77 -12.23
N ALA A 316 -21.31 -16.56 -10.92
CA ALA A 316 -22.10 -17.34 -9.98
C ALA A 316 -23.55 -16.84 -9.86
N ASN A 317 -23.88 -15.69 -10.47
CA ASN A 317 -25.19 -15.05 -10.39
C ASN A 317 -25.64 -14.79 -8.94
N VAL A 318 -24.76 -14.18 -8.15
CA VAL A 318 -24.95 -13.91 -6.72
C VAL A 318 -24.76 -12.41 -6.42
N ASN A 319 -25.29 -11.94 -5.29
CA ASN A 319 -24.89 -10.62 -4.76
C ASN A 319 -23.65 -10.76 -3.86
N TYR A 320 -22.84 -9.72 -3.83
CA TYR A 320 -21.65 -9.63 -2.98
C TYR A 320 -21.67 -8.36 -2.14
N SER A 321 -21.30 -8.49 -0.87
CA SER A 321 -21.08 -7.38 0.06
C SER A 321 -19.73 -7.55 0.78
N PRO A 322 -18.96 -6.48 1.02
CA PRO A 322 -17.73 -6.56 1.80
C PRO A 322 -18.02 -6.91 3.26
N CYS A 323 -17.10 -7.62 3.90
CA CYS A 323 -17.19 -8.03 5.31
C CYS A 323 -16.00 -7.47 6.10
N GLY A 324 -16.25 -6.99 7.30
CA GLY A 324 -15.23 -6.53 8.24
C GLY A 324 -14.70 -7.62 9.15
N LEU A 325 -14.14 -7.19 10.29
CA LEU A 325 -13.73 -8.07 11.36
C LEU A 325 -14.94 -8.56 12.16
N VAL A 326 -15.19 -9.86 12.09
CA VAL A 326 -16.22 -10.53 12.89
C VAL A 326 -15.59 -11.02 14.20
N ILE A 327 -16.22 -10.67 15.32
CA ILE A 327 -15.86 -11.11 16.66
C ILE A 327 -17.12 -11.67 17.31
N HIS A 328 -17.06 -12.90 17.82
CA HIS A 328 -18.21 -13.52 18.48
C HIS A 328 -18.22 -13.19 19.99
N PRO A 329 -19.34 -12.71 20.59
CA PRO A 329 -19.42 -12.37 22.01
C PRO A 329 -19.01 -13.51 22.96
N SER A 330 -19.31 -14.77 22.63
CA SER A 330 -18.92 -15.95 23.42
C SER A 330 -17.43 -16.31 23.33
N THR A 331 -16.71 -15.81 22.31
CA THR A 331 -15.27 -16.07 22.13
C THR A 331 -14.55 -14.79 21.69
N PRO A 332 -14.51 -13.74 22.53
CA PRO A 332 -14.00 -12.43 22.17
C PRO A 332 -12.49 -12.43 21.84
N TRP A 333 -11.75 -13.47 22.24
CA TRP A 333 -10.35 -13.67 21.91
C TRP A 333 -10.12 -14.22 20.48
N LEU A 334 -11.18 -14.64 19.78
CA LEU A 334 -11.15 -15.07 18.38
C LEU A 334 -11.63 -13.95 17.46
N GLY A 335 -11.12 -13.92 16.23
CA GLY A 335 -11.61 -13.03 15.19
C GLY A 335 -11.46 -13.60 13.79
N ALA A 336 -12.35 -13.20 12.88
CA ALA A 336 -12.30 -13.60 11.48
C ALA A 336 -12.55 -12.39 10.58
N SER A 337 -11.93 -12.35 9.39
CA SER A 337 -12.26 -11.38 8.35
C SER A 337 -12.45 -12.15 7.06
N PRO A 338 -13.69 -12.61 6.78
CA PRO A 338 -14.06 -13.12 5.46
C PRO A 338 -13.87 -12.05 4.39
N ASP A 339 -13.63 -12.43 3.14
CA ASP A 339 -13.47 -11.46 2.05
C ASP A 339 -14.82 -10.83 1.63
N GLY A 340 -15.94 -11.47 1.97
CA GLY A 340 -17.27 -10.87 1.89
C GLY A 340 -18.41 -11.80 2.32
N VAL A 341 -19.61 -11.26 2.23
CA VAL A 341 -20.90 -11.96 2.38
C VAL A 341 -21.54 -12.08 1.01
N VAL A 342 -22.06 -13.27 0.71
CA VAL A 342 -22.70 -13.60 -0.56
C VAL A 342 -24.17 -13.91 -0.33
N PHE A 343 -25.04 -13.44 -1.22
CA PHE A 343 -26.42 -13.90 -1.32
C PHE A 343 -26.59 -14.72 -2.60
N ASP A 344 -26.90 -16.00 -2.44
CA ASP A 344 -27.21 -16.94 -3.50
C ASP A 344 -28.70 -17.31 -3.43
N PRO A 345 -29.53 -16.88 -4.42
CA PRO A 345 -30.96 -17.16 -4.40
C PRO A 345 -31.30 -18.65 -4.59
N THR A 346 -30.34 -19.46 -5.04
CA THR A 346 -30.53 -20.90 -5.30
C THR A 346 -30.26 -21.78 -4.09
N GLU A 347 -29.77 -21.19 -2.99
CA GLU A 347 -29.34 -21.93 -1.80
C GLU A 347 -30.23 -21.72 -0.58
N TYR A 348 -30.09 -22.64 0.38
CA TYR A 348 -30.68 -22.49 1.70
C TYR A 348 -29.72 -22.99 2.80
N PRO A 349 -29.28 -22.11 3.73
CA PRO A 349 -29.58 -20.67 3.80
C PRO A 349 -29.01 -19.88 2.62
N GLN A 350 -29.68 -18.80 2.22
CA GLN A 350 -29.30 -18.00 1.04
C GLN A 350 -28.04 -17.16 1.24
N PHE A 351 -27.68 -16.86 2.49
CA PHE A 351 -26.48 -16.10 2.80
C PHE A 351 -25.34 -17.01 3.27
N GLY A 352 -24.15 -16.69 2.79
CA GLY A 352 -22.91 -17.32 3.22
C GLY A 352 -21.72 -16.40 3.03
N LEU A 353 -20.52 -16.93 3.24
CA LEU A 353 -19.28 -16.19 3.11
C LEU A 353 -18.61 -16.45 1.76
N VAL A 354 -17.62 -15.62 1.43
CA VAL A 354 -16.67 -15.90 0.35
C VAL A 354 -15.24 -15.64 0.81
N GLU A 355 -14.33 -16.48 0.35
CA GLU A 355 -12.89 -16.36 0.57
C GLU A 355 -12.17 -16.48 -0.78
N PHE A 356 -11.60 -15.38 -1.25
CA PHE A 356 -10.84 -15.29 -2.50
C PHE A 356 -9.37 -15.67 -2.27
N LYS A 357 -8.83 -16.40 -3.23
CA LYS A 357 -7.39 -16.66 -3.37
C LYS A 357 -7.00 -16.39 -4.79
N CYS A 358 -6.12 -15.41 -4.98
CA CYS A 358 -5.70 -14.99 -6.31
C CYS A 358 -4.22 -15.33 -6.53
N PRO A 359 -3.87 -16.61 -6.72
CA PRO A 359 -2.48 -17.01 -6.93
C PRO A 359 -1.89 -16.39 -8.20
N ASN A 360 -0.57 -16.27 -8.26
CA ASN A 360 0.13 -15.88 -9.48
C ASN A 360 0.59 -17.14 -10.23
N VAL A 361 -0.37 -17.94 -10.69
CA VAL A 361 -0.14 -19.18 -11.46
C VAL A 361 -1.08 -19.19 -12.67
N PRO A 362 -0.73 -19.94 -13.75
CA PRO A 362 -1.60 -20.06 -14.92
C PRO A 362 -2.98 -20.63 -14.57
N ASN A 363 -3.02 -21.79 -13.91
CA ASN A 363 -4.26 -22.54 -13.66
C ASN A 363 -4.42 -22.95 -12.18
N TYR A 364 -5.65 -23.11 -11.69
CA TYR A 364 -5.92 -23.45 -10.28
C TYR A 364 -5.37 -24.83 -9.90
N VAL A 365 -5.22 -25.74 -10.86
CA VAL A 365 -4.63 -27.07 -10.64
C VAL A 365 -3.16 -27.02 -10.23
N ASP A 366 -2.45 -25.93 -10.57
CA ASP A 366 -1.06 -25.69 -10.17
C ASP A 366 -0.94 -25.29 -8.68
N CYS A 367 -2.07 -25.02 -8.02
CA CYS A 367 -2.09 -24.64 -6.62
C CYS A 367 -1.88 -25.85 -5.72
N LYS A 368 -0.82 -25.80 -4.89
CA LYS A 368 -0.50 -26.87 -3.92
C LYS A 368 -1.60 -27.18 -2.91
N TYR A 369 -2.55 -26.26 -2.74
CA TYR A 369 -3.70 -26.40 -1.84
C TYR A 369 -4.95 -26.99 -2.50
N VAL A 370 -4.96 -27.20 -3.82
CA VAL A 370 -6.03 -27.90 -4.54
C VAL A 370 -5.65 -29.37 -4.73
N GLN A 371 -6.63 -30.27 -4.64
CA GLN A 371 -6.52 -31.70 -4.93
C GLN A 371 -7.74 -32.19 -5.71
N ILE A 372 -7.59 -33.25 -6.49
CA ILE A 372 -8.74 -33.92 -7.11
C ILE A 372 -9.30 -34.94 -6.11
N GLU A 373 -10.56 -34.76 -5.73
CA GLU A 373 -11.31 -35.66 -4.86
C GLU A 373 -12.59 -36.07 -5.58
N CYS A 374 -12.78 -37.39 -5.77
CA CYS A 374 -13.90 -37.95 -6.54
C CYS A 374 -14.08 -37.33 -7.94
N GLY A 375 -12.97 -37.04 -8.62
CA GLY A 375 -13.00 -36.44 -9.98
C GLY A 375 -13.27 -34.93 -10.01
N SER A 376 -13.42 -34.28 -8.86
CA SER A 376 -13.64 -32.83 -8.75
C SER A 376 -12.48 -32.12 -8.03
N PRO A 377 -12.03 -30.95 -8.50
CA PRO A 377 -11.03 -30.15 -7.78
C PRO A 377 -11.61 -29.57 -6.49
N LYS A 378 -10.91 -29.80 -5.37
CA LYS A 378 -11.28 -29.34 -4.03
C LYS A 378 -10.08 -28.83 -3.25
N LEU A 379 -10.31 -27.91 -2.33
CA LEU A 379 -9.38 -27.47 -1.30
C LEU A 379 -9.01 -28.64 -0.39
N LYS A 380 -7.72 -28.87 -0.22
CA LYS A 380 -7.17 -29.87 0.70
C LYS A 380 -7.60 -29.55 2.13
N LYS A 381 -8.32 -30.47 2.78
CA LYS A 381 -8.74 -30.34 4.20
C LYS A 381 -7.57 -30.19 5.18
N SER A 382 -6.38 -30.67 4.79
CA SER A 382 -5.14 -30.53 5.57
C SER A 382 -4.44 -29.17 5.39
N HIS A 383 -4.86 -28.34 4.43
CA HIS A 383 -4.22 -27.07 4.10
C HIS A 383 -4.74 -25.92 4.98
N ALA A 384 -3.89 -24.90 5.22
CA ALA A 384 -4.20 -23.77 6.11
C ALA A 384 -5.50 -23.03 5.75
N TYR A 385 -5.77 -22.86 4.45
CA TYR A 385 -6.98 -22.18 3.99
C TYR A 385 -8.27 -22.91 4.37
N TYR A 386 -8.27 -24.25 4.47
CA TYR A 386 -9.45 -24.97 4.92
C TYR A 386 -9.77 -24.62 6.38
N TRP A 387 -8.76 -24.63 7.25
CA TRP A 387 -8.90 -24.24 8.65
C TRP A 387 -9.29 -22.78 8.82
N GLN A 388 -8.83 -21.90 7.92
CA GLN A 388 -9.25 -20.51 7.90
C GLN A 388 -10.74 -20.38 7.60
N VAL A 389 -11.25 -21.06 6.56
CA VAL A 389 -12.67 -21.08 6.21
C VAL A 389 -13.50 -21.63 7.37
N GLN A 390 -13.08 -22.75 7.97
CA GLN A 390 -13.76 -23.33 9.14
C GLN A 390 -13.79 -22.34 10.33
N GLY A 391 -12.73 -21.58 10.55
CA GLY A 391 -12.69 -20.50 11.54
C GLY A 391 -13.64 -19.36 11.26
N GLN A 392 -13.75 -18.95 10.00
CA GLN A 392 -14.70 -17.92 9.58
C GLN A 392 -16.14 -18.37 9.80
N LEU A 393 -16.48 -19.60 9.43
CA LEU A 393 -17.79 -20.20 9.70
C LEU A 393 -18.09 -20.27 11.20
N LEU A 394 -17.12 -20.75 12.00
CA LEU A 394 -17.24 -20.82 13.46
C LEU A 394 -17.49 -19.45 14.10
N VAL A 395 -16.74 -18.41 13.73
CA VAL A 395 -16.85 -17.09 14.38
C VAL A 395 -18.08 -16.33 13.91
N SER A 396 -18.49 -16.51 12.66
CA SER A 396 -19.63 -15.78 12.07
C SER A 396 -20.98 -16.43 12.34
N GLY A 397 -21.04 -17.76 12.51
CA GLY A 397 -22.30 -18.51 12.53
C GLY A 397 -22.90 -18.76 11.15
N MET A 398 -22.20 -18.41 10.07
CA MET A 398 -22.61 -18.74 8.70
C MET A 398 -22.46 -20.25 8.44
N GLN A 399 -23.33 -20.81 7.59
CA GLN A 399 -23.39 -22.25 7.35
C GLN A 399 -22.51 -22.73 6.19
N TRP A 400 -22.15 -21.83 5.29
CA TRP A 400 -21.31 -22.16 4.14
C TRP A 400 -20.42 -20.98 3.73
N CYS A 401 -19.31 -21.31 3.06
CA CYS A 401 -18.39 -20.35 2.48
C CYS A 401 -17.97 -20.81 1.08
N ASP A 402 -18.08 -19.92 0.09
CA ASP A 402 -17.52 -20.15 -1.22
C ASP A 402 -16.02 -19.85 -1.20
N PHE A 403 -15.21 -20.90 -1.33
CA PHE A 403 -13.78 -20.80 -1.52
C PHE A 403 -13.47 -20.62 -3.00
N VAL A 404 -12.98 -19.45 -3.38
CA VAL A 404 -12.76 -19.07 -4.78
C VAL A 404 -11.27 -18.96 -5.07
N VAL A 405 -10.78 -19.72 -6.04
CA VAL A 405 -9.42 -19.60 -6.57
C VAL A 405 -9.50 -18.93 -7.93
N TRP A 406 -8.86 -17.76 -8.05
CA TRP A 406 -8.82 -16.98 -9.29
C TRP A 406 -7.39 -16.96 -9.85
N ALA A 407 -7.11 -17.86 -10.79
CA ALA A 407 -5.82 -17.94 -11.47
C ALA A 407 -5.80 -17.01 -12.70
N GLN A 408 -4.73 -17.07 -13.51
CA GLN A 408 -4.60 -16.19 -14.68
C GLN A 408 -5.53 -16.61 -15.83
N GLU A 409 -5.71 -17.91 -16.03
CA GLU A 409 -6.43 -18.48 -17.19
C GLU A 409 -7.76 -19.13 -16.80
N ASP A 410 -7.91 -19.58 -15.55
CA ASP A 410 -9.09 -20.27 -15.06
C ASP A 410 -9.48 -19.86 -13.62
N TYR A 411 -10.61 -20.37 -13.16
CA TYR A 411 -11.08 -20.19 -11.80
C TYR A 411 -11.74 -21.46 -11.25
N LEU A 412 -11.73 -21.58 -9.93
CA LEU A 412 -12.40 -22.63 -9.17
C LEU A 412 -13.30 -21.97 -8.14
N VAL A 413 -14.56 -22.41 -8.06
CA VAL A 413 -15.46 -22.11 -6.95
C VAL A 413 -15.79 -23.41 -6.25
N GLN A 414 -15.54 -23.48 -4.94
CA GLN A 414 -15.94 -24.59 -4.10
C GLN A 414 -16.71 -24.08 -2.89
N ARG A 415 -17.98 -24.46 -2.79
CA ARG A 415 -18.76 -24.30 -1.56
C ARG A 415 -18.29 -25.28 -0.49
N ILE A 416 -17.94 -24.76 0.69
CA ILE A 416 -17.45 -25.51 1.87
C ILE A 416 -18.44 -25.41 3.00
#